data_AF-A0AAD6CVG2-F1
#
_entry.id   AF-A0AAD6CVG2-F1
#
_cell.length_a   1.000
_cell.length_b   1.000
_cell.length_c   1.000
_cell.angle_alpha   90.00
_cell.angle_beta   90.00
_cell.angle_gamma   90.00
#
_symmetry.space_group_name_H-M   'P 1'
#
loop_
_entity.id
_entity.type
_entity.pdbx_description
1 polymer ?
#
loop_
_entity_poly.entity_id
_entity_poly.type
_entity_poly.pdbx_seq_one_letter_code
_entity_poly.pdbx_strand_id
1 'polypeptide(L)'
;MRPLATRPSLANPLFQSHRAFSRLFSNTSTRNDITQFTRRLFKLPSAPPPPSQHHNSLSQFLTYATRISLPETSTVYVGTHYEYTVLKSLRRYALALHRIGGRDDAGIDLVGTWHLPTHERSRALRVVVQCKALKTKLGPNIVRELEGTLRQAPVGWRTGQTVGVLVSPREATKGVRDALARSSFPLFWMMVERDGTLRQALWNARAERLGLGALGIETRYTSTDGSELLKEVALTWDGSDIPDMDAVEDALRMHEELWIKSWGKDLEHVEKDVLLDTVEKVFPDGYPEEADGNFAQAHQARVLEALRE
;
A
#
# COMPACT_ATOMS: atom_id res chain seq x y z
N MET A 1 64.73 -10.80 7.50
CA MET A 1 64.34 -12.10 8.08
C MET A 1 63.49 -11.88 9.33
N ARG A 2 62.17 -12.03 9.19
CA ARG A 2 61.13 -12.30 10.21
C ARG A 2 59.82 -12.50 9.43
N PRO A 3 59.14 -13.66 9.51
CA PRO A 3 57.93 -13.91 8.72
C PRO A 3 56.69 -13.34 9.43
N LEU A 4 55.81 -12.67 8.67
CA LEU A 4 54.49 -12.24 9.13
C LEU A 4 53.56 -13.46 9.17
N ALA A 5 52.93 -13.65 10.32
CA ALA A 5 51.96 -14.70 10.59
C ALA A 5 50.65 -14.50 9.79
N THR A 6 50.26 -15.55 9.09
CA THR A 6 48.94 -15.76 8.49
C THR A 6 47.88 -15.92 9.58
N ARG A 7 46.83 -15.08 9.55
CA ARG A 7 45.61 -15.27 10.36
C ARG A 7 44.70 -16.32 9.72
N PRO A 8 44.07 -17.22 10.49
CA PRO A 8 43.13 -18.19 9.95
C PRO A 8 41.77 -17.54 9.65
N SER A 9 41.23 -17.87 8.48
CA SER A 9 39.85 -17.60 8.06
C SER A 9 38.89 -18.43 8.92
N LEU A 10 38.01 -17.77 9.67
CA LEU A 10 36.87 -18.39 10.32
C LEU A 10 35.72 -18.43 9.31
N ALA A 11 35.56 -19.58 8.66
CA ALA A 11 34.34 -19.91 7.93
C ALA A 11 33.22 -20.19 8.95
N ASN A 12 32.15 -19.39 8.93
CA ASN A 12 30.92 -19.65 9.67
C ASN A 12 29.85 -20.11 8.67
N PRO A 13 29.40 -21.37 8.70
CA PRO A 13 28.24 -21.80 7.95
C PRO A 13 26.99 -21.62 8.82
N LEU A 14 26.33 -20.47 8.73
CA LEU A 14 24.98 -20.34 9.26
C LEU A 14 23.99 -20.80 8.17
N PHE A 15 23.58 -22.06 8.30
CA PHE A 15 22.35 -22.57 7.71
C PHE A 15 21.18 -21.67 8.16
N GLN A 16 20.76 -20.74 7.30
CA GLN A 16 19.46 -20.11 7.44
C GLN A 16 18.40 -21.13 7.01
N SER A 17 17.80 -21.76 8.02
CA SER A 17 16.53 -22.49 7.89
C SER A 17 15.49 -21.54 7.32
N HIS A 18 15.25 -21.60 6.00
CA HIS A 18 14.09 -20.97 5.37
C HIS A 18 12.83 -21.65 5.90
N ARG A 19 12.28 -21.14 7.01
CA ARG A 19 10.92 -21.48 7.44
C ARG A 19 9.98 -20.94 6.37
N ALA A 20 9.34 -21.85 5.64
CA ALA A 20 8.21 -21.53 4.79
C ALA A 20 7.05 -21.05 5.69
N PHE A 21 7.00 -19.74 5.95
CA PHE A 21 5.81 -19.13 6.52
C PHE A 21 4.77 -19.05 5.40
N SER A 22 3.88 -20.04 5.35
CA SER A 22 2.60 -19.86 4.66
C SER A 22 1.88 -18.72 5.37
N ARG A 23 1.87 -17.53 4.76
CA ARG A 23 1.10 -16.39 5.27
C ARG A 23 -0.38 -16.78 5.21
N LEU A 24 -0.92 -17.25 6.33
CA LEU A 24 -2.36 -17.44 6.51
C LEU A 24 -2.96 -16.03 6.59
N PHE A 25 -3.35 -15.49 5.45
CA PHE A 25 -4.09 -14.25 5.40
C PHE A 25 -5.41 -14.48 6.13
N SER A 26 -5.60 -13.78 7.24
CA SER A 26 -6.80 -13.95 8.05
C SER A 26 -8.03 -13.69 7.17
N ASN A 27 -8.99 -14.61 7.21
CA ASN A 27 -10.30 -14.44 6.57
C ASN A 27 -11.17 -13.42 7.33
N THR A 28 -10.62 -12.72 8.31
CA THR A 28 -11.29 -11.62 9.00
C THR A 28 -11.67 -10.52 8.01
N SER A 29 -12.84 -9.93 8.26
CA SER A 29 -13.31 -8.74 7.56
C SER A 29 -12.17 -7.74 7.46
N THR A 30 -11.83 -7.28 6.25
CA THR A 30 -10.82 -6.25 6.02
C THR A 30 -11.16 -5.04 6.89
N ARG A 31 -10.42 -4.84 7.98
CA ARG A 31 -10.54 -3.64 8.82
C ARG A 31 -9.86 -2.52 8.06
N ASN A 32 -10.60 -1.80 7.22
CA ASN A 32 -10.09 -0.57 6.59
C ASN A 32 -10.10 0.60 7.59
N ASP A 33 -9.59 0.38 8.80
CA ASP A 33 -9.93 1.18 9.98
C ASP A 33 -8.81 2.15 10.39
N ILE A 34 -8.11 2.72 9.40
CA ILE A 34 -7.25 3.89 9.64
C ILE A 34 -8.19 5.06 9.93
N THR A 35 -8.29 5.43 11.21
CA THR A 35 -9.19 6.45 11.72
C THR A 35 -8.90 7.82 11.11
N GLN A 36 -9.86 8.75 11.18
CA GLN A 36 -9.66 10.11 10.71
C GLN A 36 -8.48 10.80 11.43
N PHE A 37 -8.36 10.59 12.75
CA PHE A 37 -7.23 11.11 13.53
C PHE A 37 -5.90 10.56 13.01
N THR A 38 -5.77 9.24 12.89
CA THR A 38 -4.57 8.58 12.35
C THR A 38 -4.23 9.12 10.95
N ARG A 39 -5.24 9.30 10.08
CA ARG A 39 -5.02 9.87 8.74
C ARG A 39 -4.44 11.28 8.79
N ARG A 40 -4.94 12.15 9.67
CA ARG A 40 -4.42 13.51 9.84
C ARG A 40 -2.99 13.48 10.35
N LEU A 41 -2.73 12.72 11.43
CA LEU A 41 -1.42 12.60 12.05
C LEU A 41 -0.34 12.19 11.03
N PHE A 42 -0.64 11.22 10.16
CA PHE A 42 0.29 10.74 9.12
C PHE A 42 0.13 11.42 7.76
N LYS A 43 -0.64 12.52 7.67
CA LYS A 43 -0.88 13.30 6.44
C LYS A 43 -1.37 12.44 5.25
N LEU A 44 -2.16 11.41 5.55
CA LEU A 44 -2.79 10.50 4.60
C LEU A 44 -4.03 11.16 3.98
N PRO A 45 -4.40 10.82 2.73
CA PRO A 45 -5.64 11.31 2.14
C PRO A 45 -6.86 10.79 2.91
N SER A 46 -7.91 11.60 2.97
CA SER A 46 -9.21 11.18 3.46
C SER A 46 -9.74 10.00 2.64
N ALA A 47 -10.41 9.06 3.30
CA ALA A 47 -11.04 7.96 2.57
C ALA A 47 -12.10 8.50 1.60
N PRO A 48 -12.14 8.04 0.33
CA PRO A 48 -13.18 8.45 -0.59
C PRO A 48 -14.54 7.90 -0.15
N PRO A 49 -15.65 8.54 -0.54
CA PRO A 49 -16.98 7.98 -0.31
C PRO A 49 -17.14 6.66 -1.08
N PRO A 50 -17.92 5.70 -0.55
CA PRO A 50 -18.15 4.44 -1.24
C PRO A 50 -18.89 4.68 -2.57
N PRO A 51 -18.47 4.02 -3.67
CA PRO A 51 -19.04 4.25 -5.00
C PRO A 51 -20.42 3.59 -5.19
N SER A 52 -20.81 2.69 -4.28
CA SER A 52 -22.05 1.93 -4.32
C SER A 52 -22.74 2.00 -2.96
N GLN A 53 -24.07 2.15 -2.97
CA GLN A 53 -24.90 2.06 -1.78
C GLN A 53 -25.19 0.60 -1.37
N HIS A 54 -24.81 -0.37 -2.21
CA HIS A 54 -25.19 -1.78 -2.03
C HIS A 54 -24.04 -2.68 -1.60
N HIS A 55 -22.80 -2.31 -1.91
CA HIS A 55 -21.64 -3.12 -1.58
C HIS A 55 -20.37 -2.28 -1.42
N ASN A 56 -19.58 -2.60 -0.41
CA ASN A 56 -18.23 -2.07 -0.23
C ASN A 56 -17.17 -3.18 -0.06
N SER A 57 -17.57 -4.45 -0.19
CA SER A 57 -16.71 -5.63 -0.07
C SER A 57 -17.10 -6.69 -1.09
N LEU A 58 -16.21 -7.67 -1.32
CA LEU A 58 -16.49 -8.81 -2.20
C LEU A 58 -17.72 -9.59 -1.74
N SER A 59 -17.84 -9.87 -0.43
CA SER A 59 -18.95 -10.63 0.12
C SER A 59 -20.29 -9.92 -0.08
N GLN A 60 -20.36 -8.62 0.21
CA GLN A 60 -21.56 -7.83 -0.04
C GLN A 60 -21.89 -7.74 -1.54
N PHE A 61 -20.89 -7.62 -2.40
CA PHE A 61 -21.08 -7.61 -3.85
C PHE A 61 -21.66 -8.92 -4.35
N LEU A 62 -21.16 -10.07 -3.88
CA LEU A 62 -21.70 -11.39 -4.25
C LEU A 62 -23.15 -11.53 -3.80
N THR A 63 -23.48 -11.18 -2.56
CA THR A 63 -24.87 -11.17 -2.06
C THR A 63 -25.76 -10.26 -2.91
N TYR A 64 -25.29 -9.06 -3.25
CA TYR A 64 -26.00 -8.13 -4.11
C TYR A 64 -26.24 -8.71 -5.51
N ALA A 65 -25.20 -9.24 -6.15
CA ALA A 65 -25.25 -9.83 -7.48
C ALA A 65 -26.24 -10.99 -7.56
N THR A 66 -26.24 -11.88 -6.56
CA THR A 66 -27.24 -12.96 -6.45
C THR A 66 -28.65 -12.41 -6.31
N ARG A 67 -28.87 -11.40 -5.46
CA ARG A 67 -30.19 -10.80 -5.22
C ARG A 67 -30.82 -10.21 -6.49
N ILE A 68 -30.01 -9.61 -7.36
CA ILE A 68 -30.48 -9.02 -8.61
C ILE A 68 -30.32 -9.95 -9.83
N SER A 69 -29.90 -11.20 -9.60
CA SER A 69 -29.60 -12.17 -10.66
C SER A 69 -28.62 -11.63 -11.73
N LEU A 70 -27.58 -10.92 -11.30
CA LEU A 70 -26.56 -10.38 -12.20
C LEU A 70 -25.77 -11.52 -12.87
N PRO A 71 -25.73 -11.61 -14.22
CA PRO A 71 -25.00 -12.69 -14.88
C PRO A 71 -23.51 -12.66 -14.59
N GLU A 72 -22.92 -13.79 -14.18
CA GLU A 72 -21.49 -13.90 -13.86
C GLU A 72 -20.57 -13.67 -15.07
N THR A 73 -21.11 -13.82 -16.27
CA THR A 73 -20.42 -13.56 -17.54
C THR A 73 -20.46 -12.09 -17.96
N SER A 74 -21.25 -11.26 -17.28
CA SER A 74 -21.36 -9.84 -17.60
C SER A 74 -20.06 -9.09 -17.29
N THR A 75 -19.75 -8.06 -18.07
CA THR A 75 -18.58 -7.21 -17.85
C THR A 75 -18.61 -6.53 -16.48
N VAL A 76 -19.80 -6.16 -16.01
CA VAL A 76 -20.01 -5.57 -14.67
C VAL A 76 -19.64 -6.56 -13.57
N TYR A 77 -20.12 -7.81 -13.65
CA TYR A 77 -19.79 -8.83 -12.65
C TYR A 77 -18.29 -9.13 -12.65
N VAL A 78 -17.75 -9.42 -13.83
CA VAL A 78 -16.33 -9.79 -13.99
C VAL A 78 -15.40 -8.68 -13.54
N GLY A 79 -15.70 -7.41 -13.87
CA GLY A 79 -14.93 -6.24 -13.46
C GLY A 79 -15.00 -6.03 -11.96
N THR A 80 -16.20 -5.89 -11.40
CA THR A 80 -16.41 -5.59 -9.98
C THR A 80 -15.84 -6.68 -9.08
N HIS A 81 -16.04 -7.95 -9.43
CA HIS A 81 -15.43 -9.07 -8.70
C HIS A 81 -13.89 -8.97 -8.71
N TYR A 82 -13.31 -8.70 -9.88
CA TYR A 82 -11.86 -8.61 -10.02
C TYR A 82 -11.28 -7.41 -9.25
N GLU A 83 -11.94 -6.25 -9.28
CA GLU A 83 -11.54 -5.08 -8.49
C GLU A 83 -11.50 -5.39 -6.99
N TYR A 84 -12.52 -6.06 -6.45
CA TYR A 84 -12.52 -6.47 -5.05
C TYR A 84 -11.46 -7.53 -4.73
N THR A 85 -11.19 -8.42 -5.68
CA THR A 85 -10.11 -9.42 -5.54
C THR A 85 -8.76 -8.71 -5.42
N VAL A 86 -8.47 -7.76 -6.32
CA VAL A 86 -7.24 -6.96 -6.31
C VAL A 86 -7.14 -6.13 -5.03
N LEU A 87 -8.23 -5.47 -4.62
CA LEU A 87 -8.30 -4.70 -3.37
C LEU A 87 -7.90 -5.56 -2.16
N LYS A 88 -8.46 -6.77 -2.04
CA LYS A 88 -8.11 -7.70 -0.95
C LYS A 88 -6.67 -8.20 -1.06
N SER A 89 -6.24 -8.60 -2.25
CA SER A 89 -4.92 -9.20 -2.48
C SER A 89 -3.77 -8.23 -2.26
N LEU A 90 -3.93 -6.95 -2.60
CA LEU A 90 -2.85 -5.98 -2.46
C LEU A 90 -2.61 -5.56 -1.00
N ARG A 91 -3.51 -5.88 -0.06
CA ARG A 91 -3.24 -5.76 1.38
C ARG A 91 -2.03 -6.58 1.83
N ARG A 92 -1.70 -7.69 1.14
CA ARG A 92 -0.53 -8.52 1.46
C ARG A 92 0.81 -7.81 1.29
N TYR A 93 0.81 -6.68 0.58
CA TYR A 93 1.99 -5.89 0.27
C TYR A 93 1.86 -4.44 0.82
N ALA A 94 1.11 -4.28 1.92
CA ALA A 94 0.89 -3.00 2.60
C ALA A 94 0.21 -1.90 1.76
N LEU A 95 -0.69 -2.29 0.85
CA LEU A 95 -1.58 -1.34 0.17
C LEU A 95 -2.93 -1.25 0.89
N ALA A 96 -3.29 -0.04 1.33
CA ALA A 96 -4.62 0.31 1.81
C ALA A 96 -5.41 0.99 0.68
N LEU A 97 -6.27 0.23 0.02
CA LEU A 97 -7.00 0.68 -1.17
C LEU A 97 -8.51 0.79 -0.92
N HIS A 98 -9.12 1.75 -1.60
CA HIS A 98 -10.55 1.99 -1.65
C HIS A 98 -11.01 1.88 -3.09
N ARG A 99 -12.08 1.12 -3.32
CA ARG A 99 -12.73 1.07 -4.62
C ARG A 99 -13.47 2.38 -4.86
N ILE A 100 -13.24 3.01 -6.00
CA ILE A 100 -14.00 4.16 -6.50
C ILE A 100 -14.60 3.92 -7.89
N GLY A 101 -14.29 2.76 -8.50
CA GLY A 101 -14.74 2.40 -9.84
C GLY A 101 -16.26 2.45 -10.00
N GLY A 102 -16.72 3.05 -11.10
CA GLY A 102 -18.12 3.38 -11.32
C GLY A 102 -18.34 4.16 -12.61
N ARG A 103 -19.52 4.76 -12.77
CA ARG A 103 -19.75 5.68 -13.90
C ARG A 103 -18.92 6.95 -13.69
N ASP A 104 -18.24 7.41 -14.73
CA ASP A 104 -17.45 8.67 -14.75
C ASP A 104 -16.20 8.69 -13.85
N ASP A 105 -15.59 7.54 -13.59
CA ASP A 105 -14.38 7.39 -12.74
C ASP A 105 -13.04 7.71 -13.44
N ALA A 106 -13.07 8.23 -14.67
CA ALA A 106 -11.90 8.46 -15.53
C ALA A 106 -11.01 7.22 -15.72
N GLY A 107 -11.57 6.02 -15.57
CA GLY A 107 -10.86 4.74 -15.64
C GLY A 107 -10.05 4.39 -14.38
N ILE A 108 -10.34 5.03 -13.24
CA ILE A 108 -9.75 4.70 -11.93
C ILE A 108 -10.67 3.74 -11.20
N ASP A 109 -10.18 2.53 -10.95
CA ASP A 109 -10.96 1.54 -10.23
C ASP A 109 -10.72 1.63 -8.72
N LEU A 110 -9.46 1.80 -8.29
CA LEU A 110 -9.09 1.92 -6.88
C LEU A 110 -8.14 3.11 -6.64
N VAL A 111 -8.23 3.70 -5.45
CA VAL A 111 -7.26 4.68 -4.95
C VAL A 111 -6.86 4.35 -3.52
N GLY A 112 -5.66 4.73 -3.11
CA GLY A 112 -5.24 4.47 -1.75
C GLY A 112 -3.81 4.85 -1.44
N THR A 113 -3.24 4.18 -0.46
CA THR A 113 -1.88 4.44 0.01
C THR A 113 -1.05 3.15 0.07
N TRP A 114 0.24 3.27 -0.20
CA TRP A 114 1.22 2.19 -0.07
C TRP A 114 2.19 2.51 1.06
N HIS A 115 2.15 1.68 2.10
CA HIS A 115 2.90 1.85 3.33
C HIS A 115 4.14 0.96 3.31
N LEU A 116 5.23 1.48 2.76
CA LEU A 116 6.47 0.73 2.63
C LEU A 116 7.37 0.91 3.85
N PRO A 117 8.16 -0.11 4.23
CA PRO A 117 9.16 0.02 5.28
C PRO A 117 10.09 1.20 4.97
N THR A 118 10.69 1.83 5.99
CA THR A 118 11.46 3.10 5.91
C THR A 118 10.69 4.38 5.50
N HIS A 119 9.49 4.30 4.91
CA HIS A 119 8.59 5.46 4.68
C HIS A 119 7.52 5.64 5.77
N GLU A 120 7.47 4.72 6.74
CA GLU A 120 6.53 4.74 7.86
C GLU A 120 6.59 6.03 8.69
N ARG A 121 7.72 6.76 8.64
CA ARG A 121 7.91 8.04 9.35
C ARG A 121 7.72 9.28 8.49
N SER A 122 7.62 9.15 7.16
CA SER A 122 7.73 10.29 6.23
C SER A 122 6.74 10.31 5.05
N ARG A 123 5.67 9.49 5.12
CA ARG A 123 4.38 9.56 4.36
C ARG A 123 4.22 8.42 3.35
N ALA A 124 3.15 7.64 3.52
CA ALA A 124 2.76 6.59 2.58
C ALA A 124 2.58 7.15 1.15
N LEU A 125 2.99 6.37 0.15
CA LEU A 125 2.86 6.77 -1.26
C LEU A 125 1.39 6.75 -1.66
N ARG A 126 0.97 7.73 -2.46
CA ARG A 126 -0.37 7.74 -3.04
C ARG A 126 -0.42 6.79 -4.22
N VAL A 127 -1.49 6.01 -4.32
CA VAL A 127 -1.66 5.00 -5.36
C VAL A 127 -2.98 5.23 -6.08
N VAL A 128 -2.92 5.18 -7.41
CA VAL A 128 -4.09 5.07 -8.29
C VAL A 128 -3.97 3.73 -9.02
N VAL A 129 -5.03 2.94 -9.00
CA VAL A 129 -5.04 1.59 -9.56
C VAL A 129 -6.11 1.50 -10.64
N GLN A 130 -5.72 0.93 -11.78
CA GLN A 130 -6.61 0.53 -12.84
C GLN A 130 -6.58 -1.00 -13.00
N CYS A 131 -7.75 -1.62 -12.95
CA CYS A 131 -8.00 -3.05 -13.03
C CYS A 131 -8.53 -3.40 -14.43
N LYS A 132 -7.82 -4.28 -15.15
CA LYS A 132 -8.24 -4.75 -16.48
C LYS A 132 -8.36 -6.27 -16.53
N ALA A 133 -9.58 -6.76 -16.33
CA ALA A 133 -9.94 -8.19 -16.30
C ALA A 133 -10.30 -8.79 -17.68
N LEU A 134 -9.58 -8.40 -18.74
CA LEU A 134 -9.88 -8.85 -20.10
C LEU A 134 -9.45 -10.30 -20.35
N LYS A 135 -10.18 -10.99 -21.25
CA LYS A 135 -9.80 -12.34 -21.70
C LYS A 135 -8.56 -12.33 -22.61
N THR A 136 -8.34 -11.25 -23.35
CA THR A 136 -7.24 -11.10 -24.30
C THR A 136 -5.99 -10.50 -23.65
N LYS A 137 -4.84 -10.63 -24.32
CA LYS A 137 -3.60 -9.95 -23.91
C LYS A 137 -3.77 -8.44 -24.06
N LEU A 138 -3.18 -7.69 -23.13
CA LEU A 138 -3.22 -6.23 -23.17
C LEU A 138 -2.07 -5.66 -24.01
N GLY A 139 -2.41 -4.70 -24.87
CA GLY A 139 -1.45 -3.96 -25.70
C GLY A 139 -0.90 -2.72 -24.99
N PRO A 140 0.08 -2.02 -25.59
CA PRO A 140 0.70 -0.83 -24.99
C PRO A 140 -0.23 0.38 -24.79
N ASN A 141 -1.41 0.40 -25.44
CA ASN A 141 -2.38 1.49 -25.34
C ASN A 141 -2.87 1.71 -23.90
N ILE A 142 -3.01 0.64 -23.12
CA ILE A 142 -3.41 0.69 -21.70
C ILE A 142 -2.46 1.52 -20.84
N VAL A 143 -1.17 1.58 -21.19
CA VAL A 143 -0.19 2.35 -20.41
C VAL A 143 -0.47 3.84 -20.62
N ARG A 144 -0.76 4.23 -21.86
CA ARG A 144 -1.12 5.62 -22.21
C ARG A 144 -2.47 6.01 -21.61
N GLU A 145 -3.41 5.07 -21.55
CA GLU A 145 -4.69 5.24 -20.84
C GLU A 145 -4.43 5.55 -19.36
N LEU A 146 -3.63 4.72 -18.67
CA LEU A 146 -3.26 4.93 -17.27
C LEU A 146 -2.53 6.27 -17.03
N GLU A 147 -1.68 6.71 -17.95
CA GLU A 147 -1.06 8.05 -17.87
C GLU A 147 -2.12 9.17 -17.92
N GLY A 148 -3.14 9.03 -18.77
CA GLY A 148 -4.27 9.96 -18.83
C GLY A 148 -5.07 9.95 -17.52
N THR A 149 -5.28 8.76 -16.96
CA THR A 149 -5.96 8.53 -15.69
C THR A 149 -5.22 9.18 -14.51
N LEU A 150 -3.89 9.06 -14.43
CA LEU A 150 -3.09 9.71 -13.38
C LEU A 150 -3.22 11.23 -13.36
N ARG A 151 -3.32 11.87 -14.53
CA ARG A 151 -3.55 13.33 -14.61
C ARG A 151 -4.91 13.74 -14.04
N GLN A 152 -5.89 12.83 -14.11
CA GLN A 152 -7.25 13.01 -13.62
C GLN A 152 -7.45 12.47 -12.20
N ALA A 153 -6.39 12.04 -11.51
CA ALA A 153 -6.47 11.52 -10.15
C ALA A 153 -7.31 12.44 -9.23
N PRO A 154 -8.11 11.88 -8.30
CA PRO A 154 -8.93 12.66 -7.39
C PRO A 154 -8.09 13.61 -6.51
N VAL A 155 -8.76 14.59 -5.91
CA VAL A 155 -8.16 15.45 -4.88
C VAL A 155 -7.61 14.56 -3.76
N GLY A 156 -6.39 14.85 -3.30
CA GLY A 156 -5.68 14.00 -2.34
C GLY A 156 -4.78 12.95 -2.98
N TRP A 157 -4.98 12.59 -4.26
CA TRP A 157 -4.11 11.69 -5.04
C TRP A 157 -3.45 12.38 -6.24
N ARG A 158 -3.85 13.59 -6.61
CA ARG A 158 -3.19 14.35 -7.67
C ARG A 158 -1.94 15.06 -7.17
N THR A 159 -0.86 14.31 -6.97
CA THR A 159 0.40 14.85 -6.41
C THR A 159 1.62 14.36 -7.18
N GLY A 160 2.77 15.01 -6.99
CA GLY A 160 4.04 14.58 -7.59
C GLY A 160 4.58 13.25 -7.07
N GLN A 161 3.96 12.67 -6.04
CA GLN A 161 4.36 11.42 -5.39
C GLN A 161 3.28 10.33 -5.52
N THR A 162 2.56 10.32 -6.63
CA THR A 162 1.51 9.35 -6.90
C THR A 162 1.97 8.32 -7.89
N VAL A 163 1.88 7.04 -7.54
CA VAL A 163 2.16 5.92 -8.43
C VAL A 163 0.89 5.44 -9.13
N GLY A 164 1.00 5.14 -10.43
CA GLY A 164 -0.05 4.48 -11.20
C GLY A 164 0.22 2.98 -11.27
N VAL A 165 -0.77 2.16 -10.94
CA VAL A 165 -0.66 0.71 -10.97
C VAL A 165 -1.68 0.15 -11.93
N LEU A 166 -1.23 -0.57 -12.96
CA LEU A 166 -2.12 -1.37 -13.78
C LEU A 166 -2.11 -2.82 -13.32
N VAL A 167 -3.30 -3.37 -13.04
CA VAL A 167 -3.47 -4.73 -12.55
C VAL A 167 -4.30 -5.55 -13.53
N SER A 168 -3.79 -6.72 -13.92
CA SER A 168 -4.46 -7.60 -14.89
C SER A 168 -4.19 -9.08 -14.58
N PRO A 169 -5.10 -10.02 -14.90
CA PRO A 169 -4.82 -11.45 -14.75
C PRO A 169 -3.95 -12.00 -15.88
N ARG A 170 -3.38 -11.14 -16.72
CA ARG A 170 -2.53 -11.49 -17.86
C ARG A 170 -1.13 -10.97 -17.64
N GLU A 171 -0.16 -11.68 -18.20
CA GLU A 171 1.23 -11.23 -18.19
C GLU A 171 1.41 -9.97 -19.04
N ALA A 172 2.35 -9.10 -18.65
CA ALA A 172 2.74 -7.97 -19.47
C ALA A 172 3.28 -8.45 -20.82
N THR A 173 2.74 -7.92 -21.92
CA THR A 173 3.33 -8.15 -23.24
C THR A 173 4.64 -7.35 -23.39
N LYS A 174 5.49 -7.71 -24.37
CA LYS A 174 6.67 -6.89 -24.70
C LYS A 174 6.28 -5.43 -24.97
N GLY A 175 5.19 -5.20 -25.69
CA GLY A 175 4.68 -3.85 -25.96
C GLY A 175 4.33 -3.08 -24.68
N VAL A 176 3.67 -3.73 -23.71
CA VAL A 176 3.38 -3.15 -22.39
C VAL A 176 4.66 -2.82 -21.64
N ARG A 177 5.63 -3.75 -21.56
CA ARG A 177 6.93 -3.52 -20.89
C ARG A 177 7.67 -2.34 -21.50
N ASP A 178 7.74 -2.30 -22.84
CA ASP A 178 8.40 -1.24 -23.59
C ASP A 178 7.69 0.13 -23.37
N ALA A 179 6.37 0.14 -23.27
CA ALA A 179 5.60 1.36 -22.99
C ALA A 179 5.78 1.82 -21.53
N LEU A 180 5.72 0.91 -20.56
CA LEU A 180 5.96 1.17 -19.15
C LEU A 180 7.33 1.82 -18.94
N ALA A 181 8.38 1.25 -19.55
CA ALA A 181 9.75 1.73 -19.45
C ALA A 181 9.95 3.14 -20.03
N ARG A 182 9.21 3.50 -21.09
CA ARG A 182 9.29 4.83 -21.72
C ARG A 182 8.47 5.92 -21.03
N SER A 183 7.52 5.54 -20.19
CA SER A 183 6.62 6.51 -19.55
C SER A 183 7.39 7.52 -18.69
N SER A 184 6.94 8.77 -18.73
CA SER A 184 7.41 9.81 -17.82
C SER A 184 6.76 9.74 -16.43
N PHE A 185 5.72 8.92 -16.26
CA PHE A 185 5.01 8.72 -15.00
C PHE A 185 5.59 7.55 -14.21
N PRO A 186 5.52 7.58 -12.87
CA PRO A 186 5.92 6.46 -12.01
C PRO A 186 4.86 5.35 -12.09
N LEU A 187 5.14 4.32 -12.88
CA LEU A 187 4.15 3.30 -13.24
C LEU A 187 4.57 1.90 -12.80
N PHE A 188 3.57 1.11 -12.43
CA PHE A 188 3.64 -0.29 -12.10
C PHE A 188 2.72 -1.12 -13.00
N TRP A 189 3.15 -2.34 -13.26
CA TRP A 189 2.33 -3.42 -13.77
C TRP A 189 2.32 -4.56 -12.77
N MET A 190 1.15 -5.09 -12.44
CA MET A 190 0.99 -6.26 -11.59
C MET A 190 0.09 -7.30 -12.26
N MET A 191 0.60 -8.52 -12.41
CA MET A 191 -0.21 -9.67 -12.82
C MET A 191 -0.79 -10.33 -11.57
N VAL A 192 -2.07 -10.05 -11.29
CA VAL A 192 -2.81 -10.66 -10.19
C VAL A 192 -3.87 -11.58 -10.78
N GLU A 193 -3.79 -12.87 -10.45
CA GLU A 193 -4.75 -13.86 -10.92
C GLU A 193 -6.13 -13.65 -10.29
N ARG A 194 -7.14 -14.35 -10.81
CA ARG A 194 -8.55 -14.21 -10.34
C ARG A 194 -8.78 -14.76 -8.93
N ASP A 195 -7.88 -15.62 -8.45
CA ASP A 195 -7.81 -16.08 -7.06
C ASP A 195 -7.08 -15.09 -6.16
N GLY A 196 -6.51 -14.03 -6.73
CA GLY A 196 -5.77 -13.01 -6.03
C GLY A 196 -4.27 -13.26 -5.93
N THR A 197 -3.71 -14.30 -6.55
CA THR A 197 -2.27 -14.62 -6.49
C THR A 197 -1.45 -13.65 -7.36
N LEU A 198 -0.37 -13.08 -6.82
CA LEU A 198 0.55 -12.22 -7.58
C LEU A 198 1.56 -13.10 -8.33
N ARG A 199 1.63 -12.96 -9.66
CA ARG A 199 2.50 -13.78 -10.53
C ARG A 199 3.62 -12.99 -11.21
N GLN A 200 3.46 -11.67 -11.32
CA GLN A 200 4.44 -10.77 -11.92
C GLN A 200 4.24 -9.37 -11.37
N ALA A 201 5.32 -8.67 -11.06
CA ALA A 201 5.33 -7.25 -10.82
C ALA A 201 6.44 -6.62 -11.67
N LEU A 202 6.20 -5.44 -12.21
CA LEU A 202 7.16 -4.66 -12.98
C LEU A 202 6.93 -3.18 -12.68
N TRP A 203 7.98 -2.38 -12.72
CA TRP A 203 7.89 -0.93 -12.61
C TRP A 203 8.96 -0.28 -13.47
N ASN A 204 8.83 1.03 -13.67
CA ASN A 204 9.80 1.81 -14.44
C ASN A 204 10.74 2.62 -13.54
N ALA A 205 11.81 3.14 -14.12
CA ALA A 205 12.78 3.99 -13.43
C ALA A 205 12.17 5.27 -12.83
N ARG A 206 10.98 5.70 -13.28
CA ARG A 206 10.27 6.84 -12.67
C ARG A 206 9.70 6.46 -11.30
N ALA A 207 9.23 5.24 -11.13
CA ALA A 207 8.79 4.72 -9.83
C ALA A 207 9.95 4.66 -8.83
N GLU A 208 11.13 4.16 -9.26
CA GLU A 208 12.33 4.09 -8.40
C GLU A 208 12.73 5.45 -7.82
N ARG A 209 12.60 6.52 -8.62
CA ARG A 209 12.88 7.90 -8.17
C ARG A 209 11.94 8.44 -7.10
N LEU A 210 10.82 7.77 -6.84
CA LEU A 210 9.95 8.07 -5.69
C LEU A 210 10.44 7.41 -4.38
N GLY A 211 11.68 6.93 -4.35
CA GLY A 211 12.24 6.25 -3.19
C GLY A 211 11.86 4.76 -3.12
N LEU A 212 11.59 4.15 -4.28
CA LEU A 212 11.24 2.73 -4.42
C LEU A 212 12.45 1.87 -4.82
N GLY A 213 13.68 2.37 -4.67
CA GLY A 213 14.90 1.67 -5.06
C GLY A 213 15.17 0.38 -4.25
N ALA A 214 14.64 0.31 -3.02
CA ALA A 214 14.70 -0.88 -2.15
C ALA A 214 13.67 -1.95 -2.53
N LEU A 215 12.71 -1.64 -3.40
CA LEU A 215 11.67 -2.58 -3.80
C LEU A 215 12.27 -3.70 -4.64
N GLY A 216 12.02 -4.94 -4.24
CA GLY A 216 12.49 -6.15 -4.89
C GLY A 216 11.37 -7.11 -5.24
N ILE A 217 11.73 -8.16 -5.96
CA ILE A 217 10.85 -9.27 -6.29
C ILE A 217 11.55 -10.58 -5.92
N GLU A 218 10.83 -11.45 -5.22
CA GLU A 218 11.28 -12.80 -4.93
C GLU A 218 10.29 -13.82 -5.51
N THR A 219 10.81 -14.93 -6.06
CA THR A 219 9.97 -16.05 -6.50
C THR A 219 9.81 -17.03 -5.36
N ARG A 220 8.56 -17.38 -5.04
CA ARG A 220 8.22 -18.38 -4.02
C ARG A 220 7.59 -19.59 -4.67
N TYR A 221 7.88 -20.75 -4.09
CA TYR A 221 7.35 -22.02 -4.54
C TYR A 221 6.55 -22.64 -3.40
N THR A 222 5.25 -22.79 -3.60
CA THR A 222 4.40 -23.52 -2.67
C THR A 222 4.14 -24.92 -3.22
N SER A 223 4.45 -25.93 -2.41
CA SER A 223 4.11 -27.32 -2.68
C SER A 223 2.86 -27.65 -1.87
N THR A 224 1.72 -27.81 -2.53
CA THR A 224 0.54 -28.45 -1.93
C THR A 224 0.67 -29.96 -2.15
N ASP A 225 0.52 -30.74 -1.08
CA ASP A 225 0.71 -32.20 -1.03
C ASP A 225 0.25 -32.92 -2.32
N GLY A 226 1.20 -33.20 -3.21
CA GLY A 226 1.00 -33.97 -4.44
C GLY A 226 0.65 -33.21 -5.73
N SER A 227 0.57 -31.86 -5.74
CA SER A 227 0.33 -31.07 -6.97
C SER A 227 1.54 -30.26 -7.44
N GLU A 228 1.47 -29.75 -8.69
CA GLU A 228 2.46 -28.88 -9.32
C GLU A 228 2.93 -27.75 -8.39
N LEU A 229 4.24 -27.46 -8.42
CA LEU A 229 4.88 -26.33 -7.75
C LEU A 229 4.24 -25.02 -8.25
N LEU A 230 3.42 -24.39 -7.41
CA LEU A 230 2.81 -23.11 -7.75
C LEU A 230 3.85 -22.01 -7.54
N LYS A 231 4.27 -21.39 -8.66
CA LYS A 231 5.20 -20.27 -8.68
C LYS A 231 4.49 -18.97 -8.31
N GLU A 232 4.61 -18.51 -7.08
CA GLU A 232 4.14 -17.19 -6.65
C GLU A 232 5.27 -16.15 -6.74
N VAL A 233 4.91 -14.89 -6.93
CA VAL A 233 5.83 -13.77 -6.81
C VAL A 233 5.47 -12.94 -5.59
N ALA A 234 6.46 -12.59 -4.78
CA ALA A 234 6.31 -11.69 -3.64
C ALA A 234 7.10 -10.40 -3.85
N LEU A 235 6.52 -9.28 -3.45
CA LEU A 235 7.24 -8.02 -3.33
C LEU A 235 8.04 -8.02 -2.02
N THR A 236 9.28 -7.54 -2.10
CA THR A 236 10.20 -7.42 -0.96
C THR A 236 10.70 -5.98 -0.83
N TRP A 237 11.18 -5.63 0.36
CA TRP A 237 11.83 -4.37 0.66
C TRP A 237 13.21 -4.63 1.24
N ASP A 238 14.28 -4.19 0.56
CA ASP A 238 15.67 -4.50 0.89
C ASP A 238 15.90 -6.01 1.12
N GLY A 239 15.32 -6.82 0.23
CA GLY A 239 15.40 -8.28 0.29
C GLY A 239 14.58 -8.92 1.42
N SER A 240 13.87 -8.12 2.22
CA SER A 240 13.01 -8.60 3.31
C SER A 240 11.54 -8.55 2.92
N ASP A 241 10.74 -9.33 3.64
CA ASP A 241 9.30 -9.35 3.48
C ASP A 241 8.66 -7.99 3.78
N ILE A 242 7.85 -7.47 2.86
CA ILE A 242 6.98 -6.33 3.15
C ILE A 242 5.91 -6.81 4.16
N PRO A 243 5.65 -6.06 5.25
CA PRO A 243 4.56 -6.36 6.16
C PRO A 243 3.23 -6.32 5.40
N ASP A 244 2.25 -7.08 5.87
CA ASP A 244 0.89 -6.88 5.37
C ASP A 244 0.25 -5.63 5.97
N MET A 245 -0.88 -5.23 5.39
CA MET A 245 -1.58 -4.02 5.81
C MET A 245 -2.14 -4.11 7.24
N ASP A 246 -2.43 -5.31 7.74
CA ASP A 246 -2.93 -5.50 9.10
C ASP A 246 -1.81 -5.17 10.12
N ALA A 247 -0.60 -5.67 9.89
CA ALA A 247 0.57 -5.33 10.69
C ALA A 247 0.92 -3.83 10.61
N VAL A 248 0.77 -3.21 9.44
CA VAL A 248 0.95 -1.76 9.28
C VAL A 248 -0.10 -0.97 10.05
N GLU A 249 -1.38 -1.36 10.00
CA GLU A 249 -2.47 -0.72 10.75
C GLU A 249 -2.20 -0.77 12.26
N ASP A 250 -1.71 -1.90 12.77
CA ASP A 250 -1.31 -2.03 14.17
C ASP A 250 -0.10 -1.15 14.52
N ALA A 251 0.90 -1.06 13.65
CA ALA A 251 2.05 -0.16 13.84
C ALA A 251 1.63 1.32 13.86
N LEU A 252 0.70 1.73 12.98
CA LEU A 252 0.14 3.08 12.97
C LEU A 252 -0.63 3.38 14.27
N ARG A 253 -1.42 2.42 14.77
CA ARG A 253 -2.15 2.58 16.04
C ARG A 253 -1.18 2.73 17.22
N MET A 254 -0.16 1.90 17.29
CA MET A 254 0.87 1.98 18.32
C MET A 254 1.60 3.33 18.28
N HIS A 255 1.90 3.83 17.08
CA HIS A 255 2.55 5.13 16.94
C HIS A 255 1.63 6.30 17.30
N GLU A 256 0.34 6.22 16.99
CA GLU A 256 -0.66 7.17 17.50
C GLU A 256 -0.68 7.22 19.04
N GLU A 257 -0.68 6.07 19.71
CA GLU A 257 -0.63 6.01 21.18
C GLU A 257 0.67 6.58 21.75
N LEU A 258 1.81 6.33 21.09
CA LEU A 258 3.10 6.89 21.48
C LEU A 258 3.15 8.41 21.28
N TRP A 259 2.62 8.90 20.16
CA TRP A 259 2.55 10.33 19.85
C TRP A 259 1.73 11.09 20.89
N ILE A 260 0.60 10.53 21.36
CA ILE A 260 -0.19 11.16 22.43
C ILE A 260 0.63 11.23 23.73
N LYS A 261 1.35 10.15 24.08
CA LYS A 261 2.17 10.08 25.30
C LYS A 261 3.39 11.01 25.25
N SER A 262 3.97 11.24 24.07
CA SER A 262 5.20 12.04 23.91
C SER A 262 4.99 13.53 24.19
N TRP A 263 3.73 14.00 24.25
CA TRP A 263 3.36 15.35 24.69
C TRP A 263 3.37 15.55 26.22
N GLY A 264 3.57 14.50 27.00
CA GLY A 264 3.72 14.57 28.46
C GLY A 264 2.40 14.51 29.24
N LYS A 265 2.51 14.25 30.54
CA LYS A 265 1.36 13.97 31.43
C LYS A 265 0.32 15.08 31.48
N ASP A 266 0.76 16.34 31.41
CA ASP A 266 -0.14 17.49 31.48
C ASP A 266 -1.05 17.59 30.24
N LEU A 267 -0.67 16.96 29.13
CA LEU A 267 -1.41 16.92 27.87
C LEU A 267 -2.10 15.56 27.62
N GLU A 268 -1.84 14.54 28.44
CA GLU A 268 -2.39 13.17 28.29
C GLU A 268 -3.92 13.12 28.43
N HIS A 269 -4.51 14.06 29.18
CA HIS A 269 -5.95 14.17 29.38
C HIS A 269 -6.67 15.04 28.34
N VAL A 270 -5.92 15.68 27.43
CA VAL A 270 -6.50 16.48 26.35
C VAL A 270 -7.05 15.55 25.29
N GLU A 271 -8.27 15.80 24.83
CA GLU A 271 -8.85 15.08 23.70
C GLU A 271 -7.91 15.14 22.50
N LYS A 272 -7.58 13.99 21.92
CA LYS A 272 -6.50 13.87 20.93
C LYS A 272 -6.69 14.78 19.72
N ASP A 273 -7.91 14.97 19.24
CA ASP A 273 -8.22 15.86 18.13
C ASP A 273 -7.93 17.33 18.46
N VAL A 274 -8.25 17.76 19.68
CA VAL A 274 -7.95 19.12 20.18
C VAL A 274 -6.44 19.33 20.31
N LEU A 275 -5.73 18.32 20.82
CA LEU A 275 -4.28 18.34 20.89
C LEU A 275 -3.66 18.48 19.50
N LEU A 276 -4.09 17.67 18.53
CA LEU A 276 -3.58 17.73 17.17
C LEU A 276 -3.89 19.07 16.48
N ASP A 277 -5.10 19.61 16.64
CA ASP A 277 -5.46 20.94 16.12
C ASP A 277 -4.54 22.03 16.68
N THR A 278 -4.24 21.96 17.97
CA THR A 278 -3.35 22.92 18.64
C THR A 278 -1.91 22.77 18.16
N VAL A 279 -1.43 21.53 18.02
CA VAL A 279 -0.09 21.25 17.49
C VAL A 279 0.05 21.77 16.05
N GLU A 280 -0.94 21.55 15.19
CA GLU A 280 -0.94 22.06 13.81
C GLU A 280 -0.97 23.59 13.77
N LYS A 281 -1.67 24.25 14.71
CA LYS A 281 -1.67 25.71 14.86
C LYS A 281 -0.31 26.26 15.32
N VAL A 282 0.33 25.60 16.29
CA VAL A 282 1.62 26.02 16.87
C VAL A 282 2.80 25.72 15.94
N PHE A 283 2.70 24.64 15.15
CA PHE A 283 3.73 24.14 14.25
C PHE A 283 3.19 23.94 12.81
N PRO A 284 2.84 25.03 12.10
CA PRO A 284 2.21 24.95 10.78
C PRO A 284 3.12 24.31 9.71
N ASP A 285 4.43 24.46 9.84
CA ASP A 285 5.42 23.87 8.92
C ASP A 285 5.78 22.41 9.26
N GLY A 286 5.15 21.85 10.29
CA GLY A 286 5.43 20.52 10.83
C GLY A 286 6.03 20.59 12.23
N TYR A 287 5.69 19.60 13.05
CA TYR A 287 6.21 19.50 14.42
C TYR A 287 7.61 18.85 14.43
N PRO A 288 8.48 19.26 15.37
CA PRO A 288 9.86 18.80 15.48
C PRO A 288 9.97 17.30 15.75
N GLU A 289 11.10 16.67 15.44
CA GLU A 289 11.32 15.24 15.73
C GLU A 289 11.39 14.97 17.25
N GLU A 290 10.87 13.81 17.65
CA GLU A 290 10.94 13.32 19.03
C GLU A 290 12.39 12.97 19.40
N ALA A 291 12.84 13.38 20.57
CA ALA A 291 14.09 12.94 21.17
C ALA A 291 13.77 11.96 22.30
N ASP A 292 14.34 10.75 22.27
CA ASP A 292 14.11 9.71 23.28
C ASP A 292 12.61 9.39 23.53
N GLY A 293 11.78 9.50 22.49
CA GLY A 293 10.34 9.22 22.56
C GLY A 293 9.49 10.31 23.23
N ASN A 294 10.06 11.49 23.49
CA ASN A 294 9.33 12.66 24.03
C ASN A 294 9.63 13.92 23.22
N PHE A 295 8.65 14.84 23.15
CA PHE A 295 8.90 16.19 22.65
C PHE A 295 9.66 17.01 23.70
N ALA A 296 10.53 17.91 23.22
CA ALA A 296 11.26 18.82 24.11
C ALA A 296 10.28 19.63 24.99
N GLN A 297 10.61 19.83 26.26
CA GLN A 297 9.75 20.55 27.22
C GLN A 297 9.32 21.93 26.71
N ALA A 298 10.19 22.62 25.97
CA ALA A 298 9.86 23.91 25.36
C ALA A 298 8.71 23.81 24.32
N HIS A 299 8.63 22.72 23.55
CA HIS A 299 7.54 22.50 22.61
C HIS A 299 6.23 22.15 23.33
N GLN A 300 6.31 21.30 24.36
CA GLN A 300 5.15 20.97 25.21
C GLN A 300 4.58 22.22 25.88
N ALA A 301 5.44 23.09 26.44
CA ALA A 301 5.03 24.35 27.06
C ALA A 301 4.31 25.29 26.08
N ARG A 302 4.79 25.41 24.83
CA ARG A 302 4.14 26.21 23.79
C ARG A 302 2.75 25.70 23.44
N VAL A 303 2.57 24.38 23.36
CA VAL A 303 1.24 23.77 23.09
C VAL A 303 0.32 23.94 24.29
N LEU A 304 0.82 23.76 25.51
CA LEU A 304 0.07 24.03 26.75
C LEU A 304 -0.40 25.47 26.87
N GLU A 305 0.44 26.45 26.46
CA GLU A 305 0.07 27.86 26.42
C GLU A 305 -1.04 28.11 25.40
N ALA A 306 -0.90 27.57 24.18
CA ALA A 306 -1.89 27.71 23.12
C ALA A 306 -3.25 27.04 23.42
N LEU A 307 -3.29 26.05 24.32
CA LEU A 307 -4.54 25.44 24.80
C LEU A 307 -5.30 26.31 25.81
N ARG A 308 -4.64 27.31 26.42
CA ARG A 308 -5.23 28.20 27.43
C ARG A 308 -5.79 29.50 26.83
N GLU A 309 -5.45 29.80 25.59
CA GLU A 309 -5.96 30.93 24.79
C GLU A 309 -7.27 30.59 24.07
#